data_AF-A0A401U326-F1
#
_entry.id   AF-A0A401U326-F1
#
_cell.length_a   1.000
_cell.length_b   1.000
_cell.length_c   1.000
_cell.angle_alpha   90.00
_cell.angle_beta   90.00
_cell.angle_gamma   90.00
#
_symmetry.space_group_name_H-M   'P 1'
#
loop_
_entity.id
_entity.type
_entity.pdbx_description
1 polymer ?
#
loop_
_entity_poly.entity_id
_entity_poly.type
_entity_poly.pdbx_seq_one_letter_code
_entity_poly.pdbx_strand_id
1 'polypeptide(L)'
;MATFIRPEHALSAGLRMRAAMKQLNTERGKEDLIVKIGIHEGPCLAVTLNERQDYFGQTVNIAARVQSLSTSQEIHLTQPVMESAEVAGILDRAAIKPIQKEAALRGIADKLVVYEIP
;
A
#
# COMPACT_ATOMS: atom_id res chain seq x y z
N MET A 1 -7.98 1.19 -7.75
CA MET A 1 -6.92 0.17 -7.60
C MET A 1 -5.84 0.46 -8.60
N ALA A 2 -4.57 0.27 -8.25
CA ALA A 2 -3.43 0.41 -9.16
C ALA A 2 -2.60 -0.87 -9.10
N THR A 3 -1.97 -1.24 -10.21
CA THR A 3 -1.10 -2.42 -10.30
C THR A 3 0.28 -2.02 -10.79
N PHE A 4 1.29 -2.72 -10.30
CA PHE A 4 2.69 -2.48 -10.64
C PHE A 4 3.37 -3.83 -10.85
N ILE A 5 4.31 -3.87 -11.79
CA ILE A 5 5.13 -5.07 -12.04
C ILE A 5 6.16 -5.27 -10.92
N ARG A 6 6.59 -4.17 -10.27
CA ARG A 6 7.66 -4.17 -9.27
C ARG A 6 7.20 -3.45 -7.98
N PRO A 7 7.43 -4.01 -6.78
CA PRO A 7 6.90 -3.48 -5.52
C PRO A 7 7.39 -2.07 -5.16
N GLU A 8 8.63 -1.74 -5.49
CA GLU A 8 9.22 -0.42 -5.22
C GLU A 8 8.58 0.69 -6.05
N HIS A 9 8.00 0.38 -7.21
CA HIS A 9 7.22 1.35 -7.97
C HIS A 9 5.91 1.68 -7.25
N ALA A 10 5.27 0.67 -6.64
CA ALA A 10 4.07 0.86 -5.83
C ALA A 10 4.37 1.73 -4.61
N LEU A 11 5.45 1.44 -3.88
CA LEU A 11 5.86 2.25 -2.73
C LEU A 11 6.21 3.69 -3.14
N SER A 12 6.99 3.87 -4.20
CA SER A 12 7.36 5.20 -4.71
C SER A 12 6.13 6.02 -5.12
N ALA A 13 5.15 5.38 -5.76
CA ALA A 13 3.88 6.01 -6.09
C ALA A 13 3.09 6.38 -4.82
N GLY A 14 2.99 5.47 -3.85
CA GLY A 14 2.30 5.71 -2.58
C GLY A 14 2.88 6.89 -1.80
N LEU A 15 4.20 6.98 -1.68
CA LEU A 15 4.89 8.10 -1.03
C LEU A 15 4.61 9.44 -1.75
N ARG A 16 4.62 9.44 -3.08
CA ARG A 16 4.27 10.62 -3.89
C ARG A 16 2.80 11.03 -3.72
N MET A 17 1.87 10.06 -3.70
CA MET A 17 0.45 10.32 -3.46
C MET A 17 0.22 10.94 -2.07
N ARG A 18 0.88 10.43 -1.04
CA ARG A 18 0.82 10.98 0.33
C ARG A 18 1.33 12.42 0.38
N ALA A 19 2.48 12.69 -0.24
CA ALA A 19 3.04 14.05 -0.31
C ALA A 19 2.09 15.02 -1.05
N ALA A 20 1.53 14.59 -2.19
CA ALA A 20 0.57 15.38 -2.94
C ALA A 20 -0.72 15.66 -2.13
N MET A 21 -1.21 14.69 -1.36
CA MET A 21 -2.37 14.88 -0.49
C MET A 21 -2.10 15.92 0.60
N LYS A 22 -0.90 15.88 1.22
CA LYS A 22 -0.47 16.89 2.19
C LYS A 22 -0.42 18.30 1.58
N GLN A 23 0.11 18.42 0.37
CA GLN A 23 0.13 19.69 -0.36
C GLN A 23 -1.29 20.19 -0.64
N LEU A 24 -2.18 19.33 -1.12
CA LEU A 24 -3.58 19.68 -1.40
C LEU A 24 -4.32 20.17 -0.15
N ASN A 25 -4.11 19.51 0.99
CA ASN A 25 -4.69 19.96 2.27
C ASN A 25 -4.17 21.34 2.69
N THR A 26 -2.88 21.61 2.47
CA THR A 26 -2.25 22.91 2.75
C THR A 26 -2.87 24.01 1.89
N GLU A 27 -3.01 23.77 0.57
CA GLU A 27 -3.61 24.71 -0.38
C GLU A 27 -5.08 25.01 -0.06
N ARG A 28 -5.82 24.01 0.44
CA ARG A 28 -7.22 24.14 0.88
C ARG A 28 -7.38 24.80 2.25
N GLY A 29 -6.31 24.88 3.05
CA GLY A 29 -6.36 25.29 4.45
C GLY A 29 -7.16 24.33 5.36
N LYS A 30 -7.30 23.06 4.97
CA LYS A 30 -8.04 22.02 5.71
C LYS A 30 -7.28 20.70 5.67
N GLU A 31 -7.08 20.07 6.82
CA GLU A 31 -6.40 18.77 6.95
C GLU A 31 -7.38 17.58 6.98
N ASP A 32 -8.49 17.68 6.26
CA ASP A 32 -9.61 16.72 6.33
C ASP A 32 -9.57 15.62 5.26
N LEU A 33 -8.68 15.70 4.26
CA LEU A 33 -8.52 14.63 3.27
C LEU A 33 -7.40 13.69 3.67
N ILE A 34 -7.76 12.41 3.83
CA ILE A 34 -6.83 11.34 4.16
C ILE A 34 -6.82 10.35 2.99
N VAL A 35 -5.62 10.06 2.47
CA VAL A 35 -5.42 8.99 1.50
C VAL A 35 -4.93 7.74 2.21
N LYS A 36 -5.73 6.67 2.15
CA LYS A 36 -5.39 5.37 2.73
C LYS A 36 -4.71 4.52 1.68
N ILE A 37 -3.54 3.99 1.99
CA ILE A 37 -2.73 3.23 1.03
C ILE A 37 -2.32 1.90 1.66
N GLY A 38 -2.59 0.82 0.94
CA GLY A 38 -2.13 -0.53 1.27
C GLY A 38 -1.51 -1.19 0.05
N ILE A 39 -0.40 -1.88 0.25
CA ILE A 39 0.36 -2.53 -0.81
C ILE A 39 0.60 -3.99 -0.43
N HIS A 40 0.28 -4.87 -1.35
CA HIS A 40 0.53 -6.29 -1.24
C HIS A 40 1.02 -6.82 -2.59
N GLU A 41 1.86 -7.84 -2.53
CA GLU A 41 2.39 -8.54 -3.68
C GLU A 41 2.04 -10.02 -3.59
N GLY A 42 1.59 -10.58 -4.71
CA GLY A 42 1.24 -11.98 -4.84
C GLY A 42 0.69 -12.30 -6.23
N PRO A 43 0.49 -13.60 -6.55
CA PRO A 43 -0.09 -14.01 -7.82
C PRO A 43 -1.55 -13.54 -7.91
N CYS A 44 -1.98 -13.08 -9.08
CA CYS A 44 -3.37 -12.74 -9.34
C CYS A 44 -3.77 -13.14 -10.75
N LEU A 45 -5.09 -13.29 -10.96
CA LEU A 45 -5.64 -13.52 -12.28
C LEU A 45 -5.93 -12.17 -12.93
N ALA A 46 -5.21 -11.85 -14.01
CA ALA A 46 -5.49 -10.69 -14.85
C ALA A 46 -6.38 -11.12 -16.03
N VAL A 47 -7.53 -10.47 -16.21
CA VAL A 47 -8.46 -10.72 -17.32
C VAL A 47 -8.85 -9.42 -17.99
N THR A 48 -9.21 -9.50 -19.27
CA THR A 48 -9.82 -8.36 -19.97
C THR A 48 -11.34 -8.52 -19.96
N LEU A 49 -12.02 -7.58 -19.32
CA LEU A 49 -13.48 -7.49 -19.30
C LEU A 49 -13.90 -6.14 -19.87
N ASN A 50 -14.78 -6.12 -20.88
CA ASN A 50 -15.23 -4.88 -21.54
C ASN A 50 -14.05 -4.02 -22.03
N GLU A 51 -13.06 -4.65 -22.66
CA GLU A 51 -11.83 -4.00 -23.17
C GLU A 51 -10.96 -3.32 -22.10
N ARG A 52 -11.20 -3.62 -20.82
CA ARG A 52 -10.41 -3.12 -19.69
C ARG A 52 -9.79 -4.29 -18.93
N GLN A 53 -8.54 -4.11 -18.50
CA GLN A 53 -7.89 -5.07 -17.60
C GLN A 53 -8.52 -5.00 -16.21
N ASP A 54 -8.83 -6.16 -15.66
CA ASP A 54 -9.30 -6.35 -14.29
C ASP A 54 -8.52 -7.48 -13.61
N TYR A 55 -8.48 -7.46 -12.28
CA TYR A 55 -7.63 -8.34 -11.48
C TYR A 55 -8.42 -9.03 -10.37
N PHE A 56 -8.29 -10.35 -10.27
CA PHE A 56 -9.03 -11.20 -9.34
C PHE A 56 -8.10 -12.08 -8.50
N GLY A 57 -8.61 -12.52 -7.36
CA GLY A 57 -7.96 -13.50 -6.48
C GLY A 57 -7.69 -12.99 -5.06
N GLN A 58 -6.98 -13.80 -4.27
CA GLN A 58 -6.63 -13.46 -2.89
C GLN A 58 -5.73 -12.23 -2.80
N THR A 59 -4.81 -12.03 -3.73
CA THR A 59 -3.87 -10.89 -3.73
C THR A 59 -4.58 -9.54 -3.75
N VAL A 60 -5.56 -9.34 -4.64
CA VAL A 60 -6.32 -8.08 -4.68
C VAL A 60 -7.15 -7.88 -3.42
N ASN A 61 -7.66 -8.98 -2.85
CA ASN A 61 -8.40 -8.93 -1.61
C ASN A 61 -7.48 -8.50 -0.45
N ILE A 62 -6.32 -9.12 -0.29
CA ILE A 62 -5.33 -8.80 0.74
C ILE A 62 -4.91 -7.34 0.63
N ALA A 63 -4.56 -6.85 -0.57
CA ALA A 63 -4.21 -5.44 -0.78
C ALA A 63 -5.29 -4.48 -0.25
N ALA A 64 -6.57 -4.77 -0.54
CA ALA A 64 -7.69 -3.97 -0.05
C ALA A 64 -7.85 -4.02 1.48
N ARG A 65 -7.61 -5.18 2.12
CA ARG A 65 -7.69 -5.30 3.59
C ARG A 65 -6.51 -4.61 4.26
N VAL A 66 -5.31 -4.71 3.68
CA VAL A 66 -4.11 -3.99 4.14
C VAL A 66 -4.32 -2.48 4.06
N GLN A 67 -4.91 -1.97 2.98
CA GLN A 67 -5.29 -0.56 2.85
C GLN A 67 -6.28 -0.14 3.94
N SER A 68 -7.20 -1.03 4.32
CA SER A 68 -8.22 -0.76 5.33
C SER A 68 -7.64 -0.63 6.76
N LEU A 69 -6.40 -1.11 6.99
CA LEU A 69 -5.68 -0.92 8.27
C LEU A 69 -5.25 0.53 8.47
N SER A 70 -5.07 1.30 7.38
CA SER A 70 -4.70 2.70 7.45
C SER A 70 -5.83 3.53 8.06
N THR A 71 -5.51 4.23 9.14
CA THR A 71 -6.37 5.12 9.93
C THR A 71 -6.04 6.60 9.71
N SER A 72 -4.81 6.91 9.32
CA SER A 72 -4.34 8.26 8.99
C SER A 72 -3.53 8.25 7.68
N GLN A 73 -2.41 8.97 7.62
CA GLN A 73 -1.58 9.13 6.43
C GLN A 73 -0.56 7.98 6.22
N GLU A 74 -0.58 6.96 7.06
CA GLU A 74 0.35 5.85 6.97
C GLU A 74 0.06 4.93 5.77
N ILE A 75 1.14 4.39 5.21
CA ILE A 75 1.09 3.39 4.15
C ILE A 75 1.35 2.03 4.78
N HIS A 76 0.47 1.06 4.54
CA HIS A 76 0.66 -0.31 5.03
C HIS A 76 1.20 -1.22 3.93
N LEU A 77 2.26 -1.96 4.24
CA LEU A 77 2.88 -2.95 3.36
C LEU A 77 2.78 -4.34 3.99
N THR A 78 2.57 -5.38 3.19
CA THR A 78 2.73 -6.76 3.68
C THR A 78 4.18 -7.19 3.61
N GLN A 79 4.53 -8.24 4.36
CA GLN A 79 5.88 -8.82 4.34
C GLN A 79 6.48 -9.08 2.94
N PRO A 80 5.78 -9.69 1.95
CA PRO A 80 6.35 -9.89 0.62
C PRO A 80 6.87 -8.62 -0.06
N VAL A 81 6.19 -7.48 0.14
CA VAL A 81 6.61 -6.18 -0.41
C VAL A 81 7.86 -5.68 0.30
N MET A 82 7.93 -5.89 1.62
CA MET A 82 9.06 -5.47 2.44
C MET A 82 10.33 -6.29 2.23
N GLU A 83 10.21 -7.51 1.72
CA GLU A 83 11.34 -8.40 1.39
C GLU A 83 12.08 -7.96 0.11
N SER A 84 11.52 -7.04 -0.69
CA SER A 84 12.24 -6.45 -1.83
C SER A 84 13.40 -5.56 -1.36
N ALA A 85 14.59 -5.83 -1.88
CA ALA A 85 15.78 -5.03 -1.61
C ALA A 85 15.64 -3.59 -2.12
N GLU A 86 14.94 -3.38 -3.24
CA GLU A 86 14.66 -2.07 -3.79
C GLU A 86 13.72 -1.25 -2.91
N VAL A 87 12.71 -1.90 -2.32
CA VAL A 87 11.82 -1.29 -1.31
C VAL A 87 12.63 -0.87 -0.08
N ALA A 88 13.46 -1.76 0.48
CA ALA A 88 14.34 -1.43 1.60
C ALA A 88 15.26 -0.24 1.25
N GLY A 89 15.86 -0.25 0.06
CA GLY A 89 16.71 0.85 -0.40
C GLY A 89 15.98 2.19 -0.56
N ILE A 90 14.69 2.21 -0.91
CA ILE A 90 13.89 3.44 -0.91
C ILE A 90 13.69 3.96 0.51
N LEU A 91 13.33 3.08 1.44
CA LEU A 91 13.07 3.44 2.84
C LEU A 91 14.33 3.97 3.51
N ASP A 92 15.47 3.32 3.29
CA ASP A 92 16.78 3.76 3.80
C ASP A 92 17.17 5.14 3.27
N ARG A 93 17.05 5.37 1.94
CA ARG A 93 17.35 6.67 1.33
C ARG A 93 16.43 7.78 1.82
N ALA A 94 15.18 7.45 2.14
CA ALA A 94 14.22 8.39 2.69
C ALA A 94 14.34 8.54 4.23
N ALA A 95 15.25 7.81 4.88
CA ALA A 95 15.38 7.72 6.32
C ALA A 95 14.06 7.34 7.04
N ILE A 96 13.22 6.54 6.38
CA ILE A 96 11.95 6.08 6.93
C ILE A 96 12.17 4.74 7.63
N LYS A 97 11.75 4.64 8.89
CA LYS A 97 11.77 3.40 9.66
C LYS A 97 10.38 2.77 9.66
N PRO A 98 10.18 1.61 9.00
CA PRO A 98 8.93 0.88 9.06
C PRO A 98 8.64 0.38 10.48
N ILE A 99 7.37 0.40 10.87
CA ILE A 99 6.91 -0.15 12.14
C ILE A 99 6.21 -1.49 11.85
N GLN A 100 6.82 -2.59 12.28
CA GLN A 100 6.22 -3.91 12.13
C GLN A 100 5.03 -4.07 13.10
N LYS A 101 3.91 -4.58 12.60
CA LYS A 101 2.68 -4.85 13.35
C LYS A 101 2.10 -6.21 12.95
N GLU A 102 1.32 -6.81 13.83
CA GLU A 102 0.43 -7.92 13.49
C GLU A 102 -0.99 -7.38 13.30
N ALA A 103 -1.66 -7.79 12.23
CA ALA A 103 -3.04 -7.42 11.95
C ALA A 103 -3.86 -8.64 11.54
N ALA A 104 -5.09 -8.72 12.05
CA ALA A 104 -6.08 -9.68 11.57
C ALA A 104 -6.72 -9.13 10.29
N LEU A 105 -6.69 -9.91 9.22
CA LEU A 105 -7.36 -9.56 7.97
C LEU A 105 -8.63 -10.40 7.85
N ARG A 106 -9.79 -9.78 8.15
CA ARG A 106 -11.09 -10.46 8.15
C ARG A 106 -11.33 -11.24 6.85
N GLY A 107 -11.59 -12.53 6.99
CA GLY A 107 -11.86 -13.44 5.87
C GLY A 107 -10.62 -13.88 5.09
N ILE A 108 -9.41 -13.58 5.58
CA ILE A 108 -8.14 -13.99 4.98
C ILE A 108 -7.29 -14.76 6.01
N ALA A 109 -6.91 -14.11 7.11
CA ALA A 109 -6.03 -14.69 8.12
C ALA A 109 -6.23 -14.02 9.48
N ASP A 110 -6.11 -14.82 10.56
CA ASP A 110 -6.25 -14.32 11.93
C ASP A 110 -5.09 -13.42 12.34
N LYS A 111 -3.89 -13.64 11.77
CA LYS A 111 -2.70 -12.81 11.97
C LYS A 111 -1.86 -12.76 10.70
N LEU A 112 -1.50 -11.55 10.29
CA LEU A 112 -0.53 -11.27 9.23
C LEU A 112 0.44 -10.20 9.70
N VAL A 113 1.73 -10.38 9.40
CA VAL A 113 2.73 -9.32 9.59
C VAL A 113 2.55 -8.25 8.53
N VAL A 114 2.35 -7.02 8.99
CA VAL A 114 2.28 -5.82 8.16
C VAL A 114 3.29 -4.79 8.67
N TYR A 115 3.68 -3.89 7.79
CA TYR A 115 4.64 -2.83 8.08
C TYR A 115 3.96 -1.50 7.81
N GLU A 116 3.92 -0.66 8.83
CA GLU A 116 3.45 0.71 8.74
C GLU A 116 4.60 1.63 8.36
N ILE A 117 4.41 2.39 7.28
CA ILE A 117 5.30 3.44 6.84
C ILE A 117 4.71 4.77 7.34
N PRO A 118 5.29 5.40 8.38
CA PRO A 118 4.78 6.63 8.95
C PRO A 118 4.86 7.80 7.96
#